data_AF-A0A537EGF6-F1
#
_entry.id   AF-A0A537EGF6-F1
#
_cell.length_a   1.000
_cell.length_b   1.000
_cell.length_c   1.000
_cell.angle_alpha   90.00
_cell.angle_beta   90.00
_cell.angle_gamma   90.00
#
_symmetry.space_group_name_H-M   'P 1'
#
loop_
_entity.id
_entity.type
_entity.pdbx_description
1 polymer ?
#
loop_
_entity_poly.entity_id
_entity_poly.type
_entity_poly.pdbx_seq_one_letter_code
_entity_poly.pdbx_strand_id
1 'polypeptide(L)'
;MSHSKVGIVGYGVYIPRERIETAKIVREREKKRGKELEKVLEKVRHGLLLREKAVAGHTEDTMTIATEAAENAIRMAGISPGEIGGVTAGSESKPYAVGTIARHVASFVGIGENVFIADLEGACNSGMQGVAFMDAEIRSGRIKYGLSIGSDVAQAERGDPLEYSAGAGAGAFVLGKSDLIASIEDIAPYSSLFMDFWRREESAVPKHFGRTTVEAYKSHIIGAIANLFRKHQDLSLSDFDWITFHQPSGYLPMKTCNALTLEEIPYVGDSSIAERMRLTEQDIEKKIKPWLRVLDTGNTYAASTMISLASLLDKAKPGDQVLAVSYGSGAYSNATWFEVQDGIEEKRGRTPTVMDYVERKSEIRIDTYHDLIRERLSRIKRRLEIPRLVGEIEPVSGGYFSLSLCKGCNRIYYPERDTCLASDCPGPMEKKRFPRFAKLKNVSKLPFKKRWTSNFELLENNKALFVDADASDLKPGLRLEGVIRRLDYEGKDGLILYGIAYRPIFREALAVASKPKPIAIAPTQYA
;
A
#
# COMPACT_ATOMS: atom_id res chain seq x y z
N MET A 1 15.86 -31.80 7.52
CA MET A 1 15.01 -30.83 6.81
C MET A 1 15.93 -30.03 5.91
N SER A 2 15.64 -29.89 4.61
CA SER A 2 16.59 -29.27 3.67
C SER A 2 16.93 -27.83 4.10
N HIS A 3 18.21 -27.51 4.19
CA HIS A 3 18.79 -26.17 4.44
C HIS A 3 18.51 -25.15 3.31
N SER A 4 17.43 -25.30 2.55
CA SER A 4 17.09 -24.41 1.45
C SER A 4 16.63 -23.06 2.01
N LYS A 5 17.32 -21.98 1.64
CA LYS A 5 16.90 -20.61 1.93
C LYS A 5 15.46 -20.38 1.40
N VAL A 6 14.63 -19.69 2.19
CA VAL A 6 13.32 -19.18 1.77
C VAL A 6 13.40 -17.67 1.79
N GLY A 7 12.76 -17.01 0.83
CA GLY A 7 12.86 -15.58 0.71
C GLY A 7 11.94 -14.97 -0.32
N ILE A 8 12.10 -13.67 -0.54
CA ILE A 8 11.37 -12.88 -1.53
C ILE A 8 11.85 -13.30 -2.92
N VAL A 9 10.93 -13.69 -3.79
CA VAL A 9 11.15 -14.00 -5.22
C VAL A 9 10.71 -12.85 -6.11
N GLY A 10 9.74 -12.06 -5.65
CA GLY A 10 9.24 -10.86 -6.32
C GLY A 10 8.55 -9.94 -5.32
N TYR A 11 8.62 -8.64 -5.54
CA TYR A 11 7.94 -7.65 -4.73
C TYR A 11 7.19 -6.64 -5.59
N GLY A 12 6.17 -6.00 -5.00
CA GLY A 12 5.37 -5.01 -5.68
C GLY A 12 4.77 -4.03 -4.70
N VAL A 13 4.54 -2.81 -5.16
CA VAL A 13 3.86 -1.78 -4.38
C VAL A 13 2.75 -1.15 -5.20
N TYR A 14 1.84 -0.50 -4.49
CA TYR A 14 0.94 0.49 -5.07
C TYR A 14 0.85 1.68 -4.13
N ILE A 15 1.04 2.88 -4.69
CA ILE A 15 0.74 4.13 -3.99
C ILE A 15 -0.23 4.91 -4.88
N PRO A 16 -1.38 5.38 -4.36
CA PRO A 16 -2.35 6.15 -5.13
C PRO A 16 -1.73 7.31 -5.92
N ARG A 17 -2.37 7.81 -6.96
CA ARG A 17 -1.85 8.97 -7.70
C ARG A 17 -2.06 10.28 -6.93
N GLU A 18 -3.18 10.41 -6.24
CA GLU A 18 -3.57 11.66 -5.57
C GLU A 18 -2.68 11.93 -4.34
N ARG A 19 -2.16 13.16 -4.24
CA ARG A 19 -1.34 13.64 -3.13
C ARG A 19 -1.87 14.94 -2.57
N ILE A 20 -1.79 15.10 -1.25
CA ILE A 20 -2.08 16.36 -0.58
C ILE A 20 -0.88 16.74 0.30
N GLU A 21 -0.40 17.97 0.15
CA GLU A 21 0.60 18.54 1.05
C GLU A 21 0.03 18.65 2.47
N THR A 22 0.78 18.15 3.46
CA THR A 22 0.37 18.21 4.86
C THR A 22 0.16 19.65 5.32
N ALA A 23 0.95 20.61 4.79
CA ALA A 23 0.81 22.02 5.08
C ALA A 23 -0.57 22.60 4.70
N LYS A 24 -1.22 22.10 3.63
CA LYS A 24 -2.57 22.54 3.24
C LYS A 24 -3.62 22.12 4.27
N ILE A 25 -3.48 20.91 4.82
CA ILE A 25 -4.35 20.39 5.87
C ILE A 25 -4.17 21.20 7.14
N VAL A 26 -2.92 21.42 7.56
CA VAL A 26 -2.61 22.23 8.76
C VAL A 26 -3.18 23.64 8.63
N ARG A 27 -2.96 24.31 7.49
CA ARG A 27 -3.48 25.67 7.25
C ARG A 27 -5.00 25.72 7.36
N GLU A 28 -5.71 24.79 6.72
CA GLU A 28 -7.17 24.80 6.75
C GLU A 28 -7.73 24.44 8.13
N ARG A 29 -7.16 23.43 8.79
CA ARG A 29 -7.60 22.97 10.11
C ARG A 29 -7.31 24.01 11.20
N GLU A 30 -6.13 24.62 11.17
CA GLU A 30 -5.61 25.49 12.23
C GLU A 30 -5.70 26.99 11.86
N LYS A 31 -6.45 27.37 10.81
CA LYS A 31 -6.57 28.76 10.31
C LYS A 31 -6.96 29.80 11.36
N LYS A 32 -7.65 29.38 12.43
CA LYS A 32 -8.07 30.26 13.53
C LYS A 32 -6.95 30.60 14.53
N ARG A 33 -5.75 30.02 14.38
CA ARG A 33 -4.62 30.21 15.31
C ARG A 33 -3.82 31.51 15.11
N GLY A 34 -4.12 32.30 14.07
CA GLY A 34 -3.41 33.55 13.81
C GLY A 34 -1.89 33.35 13.76
N LYS A 35 -1.15 34.09 14.59
CA LYS A 35 0.33 34.08 14.64
C LYS A 35 0.94 32.73 15.07
N GLU A 36 0.17 31.84 15.72
CA GLU A 36 0.69 30.52 16.12
C GLU A 36 0.70 29.49 14.99
N LEU A 37 0.01 29.77 13.87
CA LEU A 37 -0.10 28.82 12.75
C LEU A 37 1.28 28.39 12.23
N GLU A 38 2.22 29.33 12.12
CA GLU A 38 3.57 29.04 11.63
C GLU A 38 4.31 28.07 12.55
N LYS A 39 4.17 28.23 13.87
CA LYS A 39 4.76 27.29 14.85
C LYS A 39 4.19 25.87 14.69
N VAL A 40 2.90 25.75 14.35
CA VAL A 40 2.27 24.44 14.11
C VAL A 40 2.78 23.84 12.80
N LEU A 41 2.90 24.63 11.74
CA LEU A 41 3.47 24.18 10.46
C LEU A 41 4.89 23.64 10.66
N GLU A 42 5.74 24.38 11.35
CA GLU A 42 7.12 23.97 11.65
C GLU A 42 7.16 22.71 12.53
N LYS A 43 6.27 22.60 13.53
CA LYS A 43 6.16 21.39 14.35
C LYS A 43 5.74 20.16 13.53
N VAL A 44 4.84 20.30 12.56
CA VAL A 44 4.43 19.19 11.69
C VAL A 44 5.54 18.84 10.69
N ARG A 45 6.17 19.84 10.09
CA ARG A 45 7.23 19.65 9.08
C ARG A 45 8.50 19.06 9.67
N HIS A 46 9.02 19.65 10.75
CA HIS A 46 10.31 19.29 11.33
C HIS A 46 10.18 18.38 12.55
N GLY A 47 9.08 18.50 13.31
CA GLY A 47 8.82 17.66 14.46
C GLY A 47 8.23 16.30 14.08
N LEU A 48 7.15 16.26 13.29
CA LEU A 48 6.54 15.01 12.83
C LEU A 48 7.20 14.43 11.58
N LEU A 49 8.00 15.22 10.86
CA LEU A 49 8.63 14.85 9.60
C LEU A 49 7.59 14.42 8.56
N LEU A 50 6.55 15.23 8.40
CA LEU A 50 5.47 15.02 7.43
C LEU A 50 5.50 16.14 6.39
N ARG A 51 5.47 15.75 5.11
CA ARG A 51 5.52 16.67 3.98
C ARG A 51 4.23 16.61 3.16
N GLU A 52 3.91 15.42 2.70
CA GLU A 52 2.70 15.11 1.94
C GLU A 52 2.23 13.70 2.27
N LYS A 53 1.00 13.37 1.84
CA LYS A 53 0.47 12.02 1.99
C LYS A 53 -0.32 11.59 0.76
N ALA A 54 -0.34 10.28 0.53
CA ALA A 54 -1.12 9.62 -0.49
C ALA A 54 -2.59 9.52 -0.07
N VAL A 55 -3.50 9.83 -0.98
CA VAL A 55 -4.94 9.74 -0.75
C VAL A 55 -5.53 8.79 -1.77
N ALA A 56 -6.27 7.76 -1.31
CA ALA A 56 -7.02 6.91 -2.21
C ALA A 56 -8.20 7.69 -2.82
N GLY A 57 -8.28 7.73 -4.14
CA GLY A 57 -9.37 8.34 -4.89
C GLY A 57 -10.68 7.57 -4.77
N HIS A 58 -11.71 8.07 -5.44
CA HIS A 58 -13.07 7.52 -5.35
C HIS A 58 -13.25 6.08 -5.85
N THR A 59 -12.35 5.61 -6.72
CA THR A 59 -12.38 4.25 -7.29
C THR A 59 -11.37 3.31 -6.63
N GLU A 60 -10.66 3.82 -5.61
CA GLU A 60 -9.62 3.11 -4.87
C GLU A 60 -10.10 2.77 -3.45
N ASP A 61 -9.76 1.57 -3.02
CA ASP A 61 -9.79 1.08 -1.65
C ASP A 61 -8.69 0.06 -1.41
N THR A 62 -8.60 -0.39 -0.16
CA THR A 62 -7.66 -1.39 0.33
C THR A 62 -7.58 -2.64 -0.57
N MET A 63 -8.68 -3.08 -1.17
CA MET A 63 -8.71 -4.28 -2.01
C MET A 63 -8.13 -4.00 -3.40
N THR A 64 -8.49 -2.86 -4.01
CA THR A 64 -7.95 -2.46 -5.32
C THR A 64 -6.44 -2.20 -5.28
N ILE A 65 -5.96 -1.50 -4.25
CA ILE A 65 -4.53 -1.18 -4.12
C ILE A 65 -3.71 -2.43 -3.76
N ALA A 66 -4.27 -3.34 -2.95
CA ALA A 66 -3.68 -4.66 -2.69
C ALA A 66 -3.54 -5.49 -3.97
N THR A 67 -4.56 -5.45 -4.84
CA THR A 67 -4.55 -6.17 -6.11
C THR A 67 -3.41 -5.71 -7.00
N GLU A 68 -3.21 -4.39 -7.16
CA GLU A 68 -2.10 -3.87 -7.96
C GLU A 68 -0.72 -4.21 -7.39
N ALA A 69 -0.54 -4.11 -6.07
CA ALA A 69 0.71 -4.50 -5.44
C ALA A 69 1.01 -5.99 -5.67
N ALA A 70 0.00 -6.85 -5.55
CA ALA A 70 0.11 -8.29 -5.82
C ALA A 70 0.43 -8.59 -7.29
N GLU A 71 -0.25 -7.95 -8.24
CA GLU A 71 0.05 -8.10 -9.68
C GLU A 71 1.49 -7.72 -10.00
N ASN A 72 1.98 -6.63 -9.40
CA ASN A 72 3.38 -6.22 -9.52
C ASN A 72 4.31 -7.27 -8.92
N ALA A 73 4.05 -7.78 -7.71
CA ALA A 73 4.89 -8.79 -7.08
C ALA A 73 4.96 -10.09 -7.89
N ILE A 74 3.84 -10.56 -8.43
CA ILE A 74 3.77 -11.76 -9.28
C ILE A 74 4.51 -11.54 -10.59
N ARG A 75 4.31 -10.39 -11.25
CA ARG A 75 5.01 -10.04 -12.49
C ARG A 75 6.52 -9.94 -12.28
N MET A 76 6.96 -9.35 -11.17
CA MET A 76 8.37 -9.24 -10.82
C MET A 76 8.98 -10.62 -10.57
N ALA A 77 8.25 -11.49 -9.87
CA ALA A 77 8.66 -12.88 -9.62
C ALA A 77 8.80 -13.70 -10.92
N GLY A 78 8.04 -13.35 -11.98
CA GLY A 78 8.09 -14.06 -13.25
C GLY A 78 7.46 -15.46 -13.22
N ILE A 79 6.56 -15.71 -12.27
CA ILE A 79 5.89 -17.00 -12.08
C ILE A 79 4.45 -16.96 -12.58
N SER A 80 3.86 -18.15 -12.80
CA SER A 80 2.42 -18.23 -13.05
C SER A 80 1.64 -18.03 -11.74
N PRO A 81 0.56 -17.22 -11.71
CA PRO A 81 -0.28 -17.07 -10.52
C PRO A 81 -0.79 -18.40 -9.96
N GLY A 82 -1.02 -19.40 -10.83
CA GLY A 82 -1.50 -20.73 -10.42
C GLY A 82 -0.51 -21.55 -9.58
N GLU A 83 0.75 -21.12 -9.47
CA GLU A 83 1.77 -21.79 -8.64
C GLU A 83 1.76 -21.32 -7.18
N ILE A 84 0.98 -20.28 -6.85
CA ILE A 84 0.86 -19.74 -5.50
C ILE A 84 -0.11 -20.60 -4.70
N GLY A 85 0.39 -21.24 -3.64
CA GLY A 85 -0.39 -22.14 -2.78
C GLY A 85 -0.95 -21.47 -1.53
N GLY A 86 -0.54 -20.24 -1.22
CA GLY A 86 -1.06 -19.48 -0.07
C GLY A 86 -1.07 -17.98 -0.32
N VAL A 87 -2.09 -17.28 0.19
CA VAL A 87 -2.22 -15.82 0.14
C VAL A 87 -2.64 -15.28 1.51
N THR A 88 -1.85 -14.35 2.05
CA THR A 88 -2.19 -13.57 3.23
C THR A 88 -2.37 -12.10 2.90
N ALA A 89 -3.38 -11.45 3.51
CA ALA A 89 -3.58 -10.01 3.41
C ALA A 89 -3.72 -9.39 4.81
N GLY A 90 -2.73 -8.61 5.22
CA GLY A 90 -2.75 -7.78 6.42
C GLY A 90 -3.40 -6.43 6.15
N SER A 91 -4.40 -6.07 6.94
CA SER A 91 -5.07 -4.77 6.87
C SER A 91 -5.86 -4.48 8.14
N GLU A 92 -5.92 -3.21 8.51
CA GLU A 92 -6.81 -2.67 9.54
C GLU A 92 -7.88 -1.70 8.97
N SER A 93 -8.01 -1.64 7.65
CA SER A 93 -8.99 -0.80 6.92
C SER A 93 -9.75 -1.62 5.86
N LYS A 94 -10.19 -2.81 6.26
CA LYS A 94 -10.91 -3.75 5.40
C LYS A 94 -12.21 -3.17 4.83
N PRO A 95 -12.50 -3.34 3.53
CA PRO A 95 -13.77 -2.90 2.94
C PRO A 95 -14.98 -3.74 3.40
N TYR A 96 -14.76 -5.01 3.72
CA TYR A 96 -15.76 -5.91 4.28
C TYR A 96 -15.35 -6.38 5.67
N ALA A 97 -16.32 -6.64 6.54
CA ALA A 97 -16.08 -7.28 7.83
C ALA A 97 -15.72 -8.77 7.68
N VAL A 98 -16.35 -9.48 6.73
CA VAL A 98 -16.19 -10.93 6.54
C VAL A 98 -15.54 -11.28 5.20
N GLY A 99 -15.86 -10.56 4.12
CA GLY A 99 -15.32 -10.82 2.79
C GLY A 99 -13.81 -10.58 2.72
N THR A 100 -13.03 -11.66 2.71
CA THR A 100 -11.56 -11.61 2.83
C THR A 100 -10.90 -10.88 1.66
N ILE A 101 -9.98 -9.96 1.93
CA ILE A 101 -9.13 -9.29 0.94
C ILE A 101 -8.30 -10.32 0.17
N ALA A 102 -7.67 -11.27 0.87
CA ALA A 102 -6.80 -12.26 0.26
C ALA A 102 -7.51 -13.10 -0.83
N ARG A 103 -8.74 -13.57 -0.60
CA ARG A 103 -9.52 -14.31 -1.63
C ARG A 103 -9.88 -13.44 -2.82
N HIS A 104 -10.27 -12.19 -2.60
CA HIS A 104 -10.61 -11.28 -3.70
C HIS A 104 -9.38 -11.02 -4.56
N VAL A 105 -8.25 -10.65 -3.95
CA VAL A 105 -6.99 -10.42 -4.66
C VAL A 105 -6.54 -11.68 -5.41
N ALA A 106 -6.57 -12.85 -4.75
CA ALA A 106 -6.23 -14.12 -5.39
C ALA A 106 -7.04 -14.34 -6.67
N SER A 107 -8.35 -14.15 -6.61
CA SER A 107 -9.23 -14.27 -7.77
C SER A 107 -8.96 -13.19 -8.83
N PHE A 108 -8.67 -11.95 -8.44
CA PHE A 108 -8.46 -10.85 -9.38
C PHE A 108 -7.16 -10.97 -10.17
N VAL A 109 -6.11 -11.52 -9.56
CA VAL A 109 -4.79 -11.71 -10.19
C VAL A 109 -4.62 -13.09 -10.84
N GLY A 110 -5.66 -13.93 -10.80
CA GLY A 110 -5.72 -15.22 -11.48
C GLY A 110 -5.11 -16.40 -10.72
N ILE A 111 -4.97 -16.29 -9.40
CA ILE A 111 -4.64 -17.43 -8.53
C ILE A 111 -5.87 -18.34 -8.44
N GLY A 112 -5.65 -19.65 -8.60
CA GLY A 112 -6.71 -20.65 -8.66
C GLY A 112 -7.48 -20.86 -7.36
N GLU A 113 -8.22 -21.97 -7.32
CA GLU A 113 -9.10 -22.34 -6.22
C GLU A 113 -8.37 -23.12 -5.11
N ASN A 114 -7.33 -23.87 -5.48
CA ASN A 114 -6.54 -24.70 -4.57
C ASN A 114 -5.45 -23.86 -3.87
N VAL A 115 -5.87 -22.96 -2.99
CA VAL A 115 -4.97 -21.99 -2.33
C VAL A 115 -5.45 -21.72 -0.89
N PHE A 116 -4.51 -21.66 0.05
CA PHE A 116 -4.80 -21.22 1.41
C PHE A 116 -4.99 -19.71 1.47
N ILE A 117 -6.00 -19.23 2.18
CA ILE A 117 -6.37 -17.82 2.26
C ILE A 117 -6.48 -17.41 3.71
N ALA A 118 -5.86 -16.28 4.07
CA ALA A 118 -6.07 -15.65 5.37
C ALA A 118 -5.98 -14.13 5.29
N ASP A 119 -6.97 -13.44 5.88
CA ASP A 119 -6.80 -12.03 6.23
C ASP A 119 -6.24 -11.96 7.66
N LEU A 120 -5.23 -11.11 7.86
CA LEU A 120 -4.56 -10.94 9.14
C LEU A 120 -4.92 -9.60 9.74
N GLU A 121 -5.32 -9.63 11.01
CA GLU A 121 -5.54 -8.42 11.81
C GLU A 121 -4.49 -8.33 12.91
N GLY A 122 -3.96 -7.13 13.07
CA GLY A 122 -3.09 -6.78 14.17
C GLY A 122 -2.44 -5.42 13.92
N ALA A 123 -3.27 -4.45 13.59
CA ALA A 123 -2.82 -3.13 13.19
C ALA A 123 -1.72 -3.18 12.09
N CYS A 124 -0.71 -2.33 12.21
CA CYS A 124 0.27 -2.06 11.17
C CYS A 124 1.34 -3.14 10.95
N ASN A 125 1.42 -4.21 11.77
CA ASN A 125 2.38 -5.32 11.55
C ASN A 125 1.78 -6.47 10.73
N SER A 126 0.47 -6.47 10.49
CA SER A 126 -0.23 -7.60 9.86
C SER A 126 0.32 -8.01 8.49
N GLY A 127 0.85 -7.07 7.68
CA GLY A 127 1.50 -7.38 6.40
C GLY A 127 2.79 -8.19 6.53
N MET A 128 3.66 -7.83 7.49
CA MET A 128 4.90 -8.57 7.78
C MET A 128 4.65 -9.83 8.60
N GLN A 129 3.57 -9.93 9.37
CA GLN A 129 3.12 -11.23 9.92
C GLN A 129 2.77 -12.21 8.82
N GLY A 130 2.13 -11.76 7.73
CA GLY A 130 1.85 -12.60 6.57
C GLY A 130 3.12 -13.19 5.94
N VAL A 131 4.23 -12.43 5.96
CA VAL A 131 5.54 -12.93 5.50
C VAL A 131 6.00 -14.10 6.38
N ALA A 132 5.87 -13.99 7.71
CA ALA A 132 6.24 -15.07 8.63
C ALA A 132 5.38 -16.33 8.44
N PHE A 133 4.07 -16.18 8.23
CA PHE A 133 3.20 -17.33 7.96
C PHE A 133 3.53 -18.00 6.62
N MET A 134 3.74 -17.23 5.56
CA MET A 134 4.11 -17.78 4.25
C MET A 134 5.50 -18.43 4.27
N ASP A 135 6.48 -17.85 4.97
CA ASP A 135 7.79 -18.47 5.19
C ASP A 135 7.64 -19.86 5.85
N ALA A 136 6.86 -19.97 6.92
CA ALA A 136 6.62 -21.23 7.62
C ALA A 136 5.94 -22.28 6.71
N GLU A 137 4.92 -21.89 5.95
CA GLU A 137 4.24 -22.76 4.99
C GLU A 137 5.19 -23.30 3.92
N ILE A 138 6.06 -22.47 3.36
CA ILE A 138 7.06 -22.86 2.35
C ILE A 138 8.15 -23.74 2.96
N ARG A 139 8.65 -23.42 4.16
CA ARG A 139 9.65 -24.23 4.86
C ARG A 139 9.11 -25.61 5.21
N SER A 140 7.85 -25.70 5.61
CA SER A 140 7.16 -26.98 5.88
C SER A 140 7.00 -27.86 4.63
N GLY A 141 7.11 -27.28 3.43
CA GLY A 141 6.93 -27.97 2.15
C GLY A 141 5.47 -28.10 1.71
N ARG A 142 4.51 -27.47 2.40
CA ARG A 142 3.09 -27.49 2.03
C ARG A 142 2.78 -26.72 0.75
N ILE A 143 3.53 -25.64 0.48
CA ILE A 143 3.35 -24.81 -0.71
C ILE A 143 4.69 -24.48 -1.37
N LYS A 144 4.67 -24.22 -2.69
CA LYS A 144 5.86 -23.81 -3.47
C LYS A 144 6.12 -22.31 -3.36
N TYR A 145 5.09 -21.50 -3.60
CA TYR A 145 5.11 -20.05 -3.45
C TYR A 145 3.97 -19.58 -2.57
N GLY A 146 4.21 -18.51 -1.81
CA GLY A 146 3.22 -17.81 -1.01
C GLY A 146 3.19 -16.33 -1.36
N LEU A 147 2.04 -15.67 -1.26
CA LEU A 147 1.88 -14.24 -1.49
C LEU A 147 1.46 -13.56 -0.18
N SER A 148 2.31 -12.68 0.35
CA SER A 148 1.95 -11.82 1.49
C SER A 148 1.69 -10.40 1.04
N ILE A 149 0.61 -9.79 1.53
CA ILE A 149 0.17 -8.44 1.17
C ILE A 149 -0.07 -7.65 2.45
N GLY A 150 0.44 -6.42 2.53
CA GLY A 150 0.03 -5.40 3.48
C GLY A 150 -0.65 -4.27 2.72
N SER A 151 -1.85 -3.87 3.13
CA SER A 151 -2.62 -2.85 2.40
C SER A 151 -3.51 -2.07 3.35
N ASP A 152 -3.49 -0.74 3.25
CA ASP A 152 -4.41 0.09 4.01
C ASP A 152 -4.73 1.44 3.36
N VAL A 153 -5.92 1.93 3.67
CA VAL A 153 -6.35 3.31 3.49
C VAL A 153 -6.63 3.89 4.87
N ALA A 154 -5.59 4.44 5.50
CA ALA A 154 -5.62 4.92 6.87
C ALA A 154 -6.64 6.05 7.07
N GLN A 155 -7.32 6.03 8.23
CA GLN A 155 -8.35 7.00 8.60
C GLN A 155 -7.98 7.69 9.91
N ALA A 156 -8.44 8.92 10.08
CA ALA A 156 -8.25 9.70 11.30
C ALA A 156 -9.54 10.43 11.66
N GLU A 157 -9.75 10.65 12.96
CA GLU A 157 -10.83 11.51 13.44
C GLU A 157 -10.57 12.97 12.99
N ARG A 158 -11.65 13.69 12.66
CA ARG A 158 -11.52 15.08 12.21
C ARG A 158 -10.95 15.94 13.34
N GLY A 159 -9.87 16.65 13.05
CA GLY A 159 -9.18 17.45 14.07
C GLY A 159 -8.18 16.66 14.92
N ASP A 160 -8.00 15.37 14.65
CA ASP A 160 -6.92 14.60 15.27
C ASP A 160 -5.59 14.79 14.50
N PRO A 161 -4.43 14.96 15.16
CA PRO A 161 -3.13 15.05 14.48
C PRO A 161 -2.79 13.88 13.53
N LEU A 162 -3.38 12.70 13.72
CA LEU A 162 -3.28 11.58 12.78
C LEU A 162 -3.73 11.94 11.36
N GLU A 163 -4.61 12.94 11.21
CA GLU A 163 -5.03 13.42 9.90
C GLU A 163 -3.85 13.82 9.00
N TYR A 164 -2.78 14.35 9.61
CA TYR A 164 -1.57 14.78 8.91
C TYR A 164 -0.77 13.62 8.31
N SER A 165 -0.85 12.43 8.92
CA SER A 165 -0.12 11.25 8.46
C SER A 165 -0.99 10.22 7.78
N ALA A 166 -2.31 10.14 8.02
CA ALA A 166 -3.19 9.09 7.49
C ALA A 166 -3.17 9.03 5.95
N GLY A 167 -2.41 8.08 5.41
CA GLY A 167 -2.15 7.87 3.99
C GLY A 167 -2.81 6.61 3.44
N ALA A 168 -2.42 6.22 2.23
CA ALA A 168 -2.92 5.00 1.60
C ALA A 168 -1.85 4.35 0.72
N GLY A 169 -1.80 3.02 0.72
CA GLY A 169 -0.86 2.26 -0.10
C GLY A 169 -0.88 0.76 0.21
N ALA A 170 -0.22 -0.01 -0.64
CA ALA A 170 -0.03 -1.43 -0.49
C ALA A 170 1.39 -1.87 -0.84
N GLY A 171 1.85 -2.93 -0.19
CA GLY A 171 3.05 -3.68 -0.55
C GLY A 171 2.73 -5.17 -0.58
N ALA A 172 3.38 -5.92 -1.48
CA ALA A 172 3.18 -7.35 -1.61
C ALA A 172 4.50 -8.05 -1.93
N PHE A 173 4.70 -9.25 -1.35
CA PHE A 173 5.86 -10.10 -1.57
C PHE A 173 5.42 -11.50 -1.96
N VAL A 174 5.96 -12.00 -3.06
CA VAL A 174 5.94 -13.42 -3.41
C VAL A 174 7.14 -14.07 -2.74
N LEU A 175 6.92 -15.08 -1.92
CA LEU A 175 7.95 -15.86 -1.24
C LEU A 175 8.13 -17.23 -1.89
N GLY A 176 9.35 -17.77 -1.87
CA GLY A 176 9.69 -19.09 -2.42
C GLY A 176 11.10 -19.54 -2.02
N LYS A 177 11.62 -20.59 -2.68
CA LYS A 177 12.95 -21.18 -2.41
C LYS A 177 13.99 -20.98 -3.51
N SER A 178 13.58 -20.48 -4.67
CA SER A 178 14.41 -20.40 -5.87
C SER A 178 14.34 -19.01 -6.48
N ASP A 179 15.43 -18.58 -7.12
CA ASP A 179 15.49 -17.29 -7.82
C ASP A 179 15.13 -16.14 -6.87
N LEU A 180 15.82 -16.13 -5.72
CA LEU A 180 15.57 -15.20 -4.63
C LEU A 180 16.12 -13.81 -4.96
N ILE A 181 15.34 -12.80 -4.63
CA ILE A 181 15.75 -11.39 -4.51
C ILE A 181 16.41 -11.14 -3.16
N ALA A 182 15.85 -11.72 -2.10
CA ALA A 182 16.39 -11.63 -0.76
C ALA A 182 15.95 -12.86 0.05
N SER A 183 16.87 -13.53 0.73
CA SER A 183 16.55 -14.63 1.65
C SER A 183 16.14 -14.08 3.00
N ILE A 184 15.22 -14.77 3.67
CA ILE A 184 14.88 -14.54 5.08
C ILE A 184 15.80 -15.41 5.91
N GLU A 185 16.72 -14.77 6.63
CA GLU A 185 17.67 -15.44 7.50
C GLU A 185 17.04 -15.74 8.87
N ASP A 186 16.28 -14.79 9.43
CA ASP A 186 15.48 -15.01 10.64
C ASP A 186 14.36 -13.98 10.82
N ILE A 187 13.35 -14.34 11.63
CA ILE A 187 12.27 -13.46 12.10
C ILE A 187 12.19 -13.56 13.62
N ALA A 188 12.49 -12.47 14.32
CA ALA A 188 12.43 -12.38 15.77
C ALA A 188 11.21 -11.56 16.24
N PRO A 189 10.20 -12.18 16.87
CA PRO A 189 9.02 -11.48 17.36
C PRO A 189 9.28 -10.86 18.74
N TYR A 190 8.50 -9.83 19.08
CA TYR A 190 8.34 -9.32 20.44
C TYR A 190 6.92 -8.77 20.61
N SER A 191 6.19 -9.24 21.63
CA SER A 191 4.76 -8.91 21.81
C SER A 191 4.40 -8.77 23.27
N SER A 192 3.49 -7.83 23.58
CA SER A 192 2.85 -7.74 24.89
C SER A 192 1.44 -7.18 24.76
N LEU A 193 0.57 -7.40 25.76
CA LEU A 193 -0.73 -6.74 25.79
C LEU A 193 -0.56 -5.27 26.16
N PHE A 194 -0.61 -4.39 25.16
CA PHE A 194 -0.39 -2.96 25.31
C PHE A 194 -1.34 -2.18 24.39
N MET A 195 -2.48 -1.75 24.94
CA MET A 195 -3.56 -1.07 24.19
C MET A 195 -3.28 0.42 23.98
N ASP A 196 -2.47 0.76 22.99
CA ASP A 196 -2.05 2.14 22.70
C ASP A 196 -2.84 2.84 21.57
N PHE A 197 -3.28 2.08 20.57
CA PHE A 197 -4.10 2.52 19.44
C PHE A 197 -5.08 1.40 19.06
N TRP A 198 -6.33 1.77 18.77
CA TRP A 198 -7.38 0.80 18.45
C TRP A 198 -8.49 1.42 17.61
N ARG A 199 -9.22 0.57 16.89
CA ARG A 199 -10.47 0.91 16.22
C ARG A 199 -11.49 -0.16 16.56
N ARG A 200 -12.52 0.19 17.34
CA ARG A 200 -13.59 -0.75 17.68
C ARG A 200 -14.42 -1.08 16.44
N GLU A 201 -15.14 -2.19 16.50
CA GLU A 201 -16.16 -2.55 15.51
C GLU A 201 -17.08 -1.34 15.22
N GLU A 202 -17.49 -1.23 13.96
CA GLU A 202 -18.32 -0.15 13.39
C GLU A 202 -17.73 1.27 13.47
N SER A 203 -16.61 1.47 14.17
CA SER A 203 -15.94 2.76 14.25
C SER A 203 -15.20 3.03 12.94
N ALA A 204 -15.54 4.14 12.28
CA ALA A 204 -14.93 4.52 11.01
C ALA A 204 -13.48 5.04 11.15
N VAL A 205 -13.11 5.49 12.36
CA VAL A 205 -11.81 6.09 12.67
C VAL A 205 -11.23 5.49 13.97
N PRO A 206 -9.90 5.40 14.11
CA PRO A 206 -9.26 4.87 15.30
C PRO A 206 -9.23 5.89 16.45
N LYS A 207 -8.83 5.41 17.63
CA LYS A 207 -8.45 6.20 18.81
C LYS A 207 -7.06 5.79 19.29
N HIS A 208 -6.39 6.69 20.01
CA HIS A 208 -5.07 6.43 20.58
C HIS A 208 -4.80 7.29 21.82
N PHE A 209 -3.79 6.89 22.60
CA PHE A 209 -3.33 7.65 23.77
C PHE A 209 -2.12 8.56 23.49
N GLY A 210 -1.60 8.58 22.27
CA GLY A 210 -0.57 9.54 21.85
C GLY A 210 0.80 9.27 22.47
N ARG A 211 1.10 9.83 23.65
CA ARG A 211 2.41 9.62 24.33
C ARG A 211 2.66 8.14 24.59
N THR A 212 1.64 7.40 25.02
CA THR A 212 1.73 5.96 25.29
C THR A 212 2.00 5.15 24.01
N THR A 213 1.48 5.59 22.85
CA THR A 213 1.79 5.00 21.53
C THR A 213 3.26 5.12 21.19
N VAL A 214 3.91 6.24 21.52
CA VAL A 214 5.35 6.42 21.29
C VAL A 214 6.17 5.45 22.16
N GLU A 215 5.73 5.22 23.41
CA GLU A 215 6.38 4.26 24.31
C GLU A 215 6.23 2.82 23.81
N ALA A 216 4.99 2.42 23.47
CA ALA A 216 4.68 1.10 22.93
C ALA A 216 5.48 0.81 21.66
N TYR A 217 5.53 1.77 20.72
CA TYR A 217 6.32 1.65 19.49
C TYR A 217 7.79 1.38 19.80
N LYS A 218 8.44 2.23 20.61
CA LYS A 218 9.87 2.11 20.92
C LYS A 218 10.18 0.79 21.63
N SER A 219 9.42 0.45 22.66
CA SER A 219 9.69 -0.74 23.47
C SER A 219 9.57 -2.02 22.65
N HIS A 220 8.64 -2.10 21.71
CA HIS A 220 8.46 -3.30 20.89
C HIS A 220 9.45 -3.39 19.73
N ILE A 221 9.80 -2.27 19.08
CA ILE A 221 10.88 -2.27 18.06
C ILE A 221 12.22 -2.68 18.72
N ILE A 222 12.60 -2.04 19.82
CA ILE A 222 13.83 -2.34 20.55
C ILE A 222 13.79 -3.78 21.08
N GLY A 223 12.65 -4.22 21.64
CA GLY A 223 12.47 -5.58 22.14
C GLY A 223 12.63 -6.65 21.06
N ALA A 224 12.14 -6.41 19.84
CA ALA A 224 12.29 -7.32 18.71
C ALA A 224 13.74 -7.41 18.23
N ILE A 225 14.46 -6.29 18.14
CA ILE A 225 15.90 -6.26 17.80
C ILE A 225 16.70 -6.99 18.88
N ALA A 226 16.43 -6.70 20.16
CA ALA A 226 17.09 -7.40 21.27
C ALA A 226 16.82 -8.91 21.23
N ASN A 227 15.61 -9.34 20.85
CA ASN A 227 15.30 -10.75 20.68
C ASN A 227 16.09 -11.39 19.52
N LEU A 228 16.23 -10.70 18.38
CA LEU A 228 17.08 -11.16 17.28
C LEU A 228 18.52 -11.38 17.77
N PHE A 229 19.06 -10.44 18.54
CA PHE A 229 20.44 -10.47 19.02
C PHE A 229 20.69 -11.47 20.16
N ARG A 230 19.64 -11.88 20.89
CA ARG A 230 19.72 -13.05 21.79
C ARG A 230 19.92 -14.35 21.02
N LYS A 231 19.27 -14.47 19.86
CA LYS A 231 19.35 -15.66 18.99
C LYS A 231 20.67 -15.69 18.20
N HIS A 232 21.20 -14.52 17.85
CA HIS A 232 22.43 -14.35 17.05
C HIS A 232 23.44 -13.52 17.84
N GLN A 233 24.36 -14.19 18.53
CA GLN A 233 25.33 -13.53 19.43
C GLN A 233 26.40 -12.74 18.67
N ASP A 234 26.69 -13.14 17.44
CA ASP A 234 27.72 -12.52 16.58
C ASP A 234 27.20 -11.33 15.76
N LEU A 235 25.90 -11.02 15.85
CA LEU A 235 25.25 -10.00 15.04
C LEU A 235 25.14 -8.67 15.78
N SER A 236 25.37 -7.56 15.08
CA SER A 236 25.22 -6.19 15.57
C SER A 236 24.43 -5.32 14.58
N LEU A 237 23.89 -4.18 15.03
CA LEU A 237 23.21 -3.26 14.11
C LEU A 237 24.17 -2.64 13.08
N SER A 238 25.47 -2.57 13.40
CA SER A 238 26.48 -2.10 12.45
C SER A 238 26.69 -3.04 11.27
N ASP A 239 26.34 -4.32 11.39
CA ASP A 239 26.52 -5.32 10.31
C ASP A 239 25.44 -5.22 9.22
N PHE A 240 24.34 -4.52 9.49
CA PHE A 240 23.32 -4.27 8.49
C PHE A 240 23.71 -3.08 7.62
N ASP A 241 23.67 -3.25 6.30
CA ASP A 241 23.83 -2.16 5.33
C ASP A 241 22.62 -1.23 5.36
N TRP A 242 21.43 -1.80 5.53
CA TRP A 242 20.18 -1.05 5.49
C TRP A 242 19.21 -1.46 6.59
N ILE A 243 18.57 -0.47 7.21
CA ILE A 243 17.61 -0.70 8.29
C ILE A 243 16.35 0.10 7.99
N THR A 244 15.18 -0.54 8.11
CA THR A 244 13.90 0.14 8.07
C THR A 244 13.00 -0.26 9.24
N PHE A 245 12.19 0.70 9.67
CA PHE A 245 11.19 0.53 10.70
C PHE A 245 9.80 0.80 10.14
N HIS A 246 8.74 0.36 10.82
CA HIS A 246 7.39 0.84 10.57
C HIS A 246 7.32 2.38 10.72
N GLN A 247 6.58 3.09 9.86
CA GLN A 247 6.67 4.55 9.77
C GLN A 247 5.30 5.23 9.95
N PRO A 248 4.78 5.39 11.19
CA PRO A 248 3.55 6.15 11.43
C PRO A 248 3.66 7.65 11.10
N SER A 249 4.87 8.17 11.25
CA SER A 249 5.37 9.49 10.89
C SER A 249 6.90 9.36 10.86
N GLY A 250 7.64 10.33 10.32
CA GLY A 250 9.11 10.23 10.40
C GLY A 250 9.62 10.36 11.84
N TYR A 251 8.84 10.96 12.73
CA TYR A 251 9.20 11.16 14.15
C TYR A 251 9.41 9.86 14.93
N LEU A 252 8.55 8.84 14.77
CA LEU A 252 8.61 7.63 15.61
C LEU A 252 9.85 6.75 15.33
N PRO A 253 10.18 6.44 14.06
CA PRO A 253 11.46 5.84 13.70
C PRO A 253 12.64 6.63 14.26
N MET A 254 12.68 7.95 14.04
CA MET A 254 13.79 8.79 14.50
C MET A 254 13.92 8.82 16.04
N LYS A 255 12.80 8.80 16.78
CA LYS A 255 12.81 8.68 18.24
C LYS A 255 13.37 7.34 18.72
N THR A 256 13.21 6.29 17.94
CA THR A 256 13.79 4.98 18.23
C THR A 256 15.27 4.97 17.90
N CYS A 257 15.66 5.52 16.75
CA CYS A 257 17.07 5.74 16.39
C CYS A 257 17.82 6.48 17.50
N ASN A 258 17.28 7.61 17.97
CA ASN A 258 17.89 8.39 19.05
C ASN A 258 17.96 7.63 20.38
N ALA A 259 17.09 6.65 20.63
CA ALA A 259 17.19 5.80 21.81
C ALA A 259 18.30 4.76 21.66
N LEU A 260 18.56 4.31 20.42
CA LEU A 260 19.65 3.39 20.08
C LEU A 260 21.03 4.06 20.04
N THR A 261 21.12 5.39 20.11
CA THR A 261 22.43 6.09 20.24
C THR A 261 22.89 6.25 21.69
N LEU A 262 22.01 5.97 22.66
CA LEU A 262 22.31 6.14 24.08
C LEU A 262 23.27 5.06 24.59
N GLU A 263 24.03 5.39 25.63
CA GLU A 263 24.84 4.40 26.34
C GLU A 263 23.94 3.35 27.01
N GLU A 264 22.93 3.84 27.74
CA GLU A 264 21.85 3.04 28.33
C GLU A 264 20.64 3.01 27.37
N ILE A 265 20.58 1.98 26.53
CA ILE A 265 19.43 1.77 25.64
C ILE A 265 18.21 1.35 26.49
N PRO A 266 17.07 2.06 26.40
CA PRO A 266 15.91 1.75 27.21
C PRO A 266 15.36 0.36 26.89
N TYR A 267 14.75 -0.29 27.89
CA TYR A 267 14.13 -1.63 27.78
C TYR A 267 15.10 -2.80 27.57
N VAL A 268 16.41 -2.54 27.51
CA VAL A 268 17.45 -3.56 27.36
C VAL A 268 18.27 -3.61 28.65
N GLY A 269 18.09 -4.68 29.43
CA GLY A 269 18.84 -4.88 30.68
C GLY A 269 20.20 -5.56 30.51
N ASP A 270 20.46 -6.14 29.34
CA ASP A 270 21.70 -6.84 29.01
C ASP A 270 22.67 -5.88 28.29
N SER A 271 23.80 -5.56 28.94
CA SER A 271 24.78 -4.61 28.44
C SER A 271 25.46 -5.06 27.14
N SER A 272 25.67 -6.36 26.95
CA SER A 272 26.26 -6.90 25.72
C SER A 272 25.31 -6.75 24.53
N ILE A 273 24.01 -6.96 24.75
CA ILE A 273 23.00 -6.70 23.72
C ILE A 273 22.91 -5.20 23.43
N ALA A 274 22.88 -4.37 24.47
CA ALA A 274 22.80 -2.92 24.31
C ALA A 274 23.98 -2.36 23.50
N GLU A 275 25.21 -2.85 23.73
CA GLU A 275 26.39 -2.47 22.97
C GLU A 275 26.24 -2.81 21.48
N ARG A 276 25.80 -4.03 21.14
CA ARG A 276 25.59 -4.46 19.75
C ARG A 276 24.44 -3.75 19.05
N MET A 277 23.48 -3.21 19.81
CA MET A 277 22.35 -2.41 19.30
C MET A 277 22.68 -0.92 19.13
N ARG A 278 23.88 -0.46 19.52
CA ARG A 278 24.19 0.96 19.48
C ARG A 278 24.38 1.44 18.04
N LEU A 279 23.66 2.50 17.67
CA LEU A 279 23.83 3.19 16.40
C LEU A 279 24.63 4.48 16.57
N THR A 280 25.35 4.86 15.52
CA THR A 280 25.91 6.22 15.39
C THR A 280 24.97 7.13 14.61
N GLU A 281 25.15 8.44 14.73
CA GLU A 281 24.44 9.42 13.88
C GLU A 281 24.71 9.18 12.38
N GLN A 282 25.91 8.70 12.04
CA GLN A 282 26.27 8.37 10.66
C GLN A 282 25.51 7.14 10.16
N ASP A 283 25.30 6.12 11.01
CA ASP A 283 24.46 4.97 10.66
C ASP A 283 23.02 5.40 10.39
N ILE A 284 22.47 6.29 11.22
CA ILE A 284 21.10 6.78 11.04
C ILE A 284 20.95 7.53 9.71
N GLU A 285 21.90 8.41 9.39
CA GLU A 285 21.89 9.17 8.13
C GLU A 285 22.02 8.28 6.90
N LYS A 286 22.89 7.27 6.93
CA LYS A 286 23.18 6.43 5.76
C LYS A 286 22.24 5.24 5.62
N LYS A 287 21.94 4.55 6.72
CA LYS A 287 21.29 3.23 6.71
C LYS A 287 19.77 3.30 6.88
N ILE A 288 19.24 4.39 7.45
CA ILE A 288 17.82 4.50 7.87
C ILE A 288 17.09 5.64 7.16
N LYS A 289 17.57 6.89 7.28
CA LYS A 289 16.86 8.08 6.75
C LYS A 289 16.49 8.00 5.26
N PRO A 290 17.31 7.42 4.35
CA PRO A 290 16.96 7.33 2.93
C PRO A 290 15.66 6.56 2.65
N TRP A 291 15.25 5.71 3.59
CA TRP A 291 14.10 4.80 3.47
C TRP A 291 12.83 5.30 4.17
N LEU A 292 12.83 6.54 4.71
CA LEU A 292 11.66 7.17 5.33
C LEU A 292 10.62 7.59 4.28
N ARG A 293 9.87 6.62 3.76
CA ARG A 293 8.82 6.80 2.74
C ARG A 293 7.54 7.43 3.28
N VAL A 294 7.33 7.46 4.59
CA VAL A 294 6.20 8.19 5.20
C VAL A 294 6.15 9.67 4.83
N LEU A 295 7.29 10.29 4.47
CA LEU A 295 7.34 11.67 3.97
C LEU A 295 6.67 11.84 2.59
N ASP A 296 6.52 10.74 1.85
CA ASP A 296 5.97 10.69 0.48
C ASP A 296 4.55 10.11 0.44
N THR A 297 4.28 9.18 1.36
CA THR A 297 3.04 8.38 1.35
C THR A 297 2.09 8.72 2.50
N GLY A 298 2.58 9.31 3.59
CA GLY A 298 1.93 9.19 4.88
C GLY A 298 1.98 7.76 5.42
N ASN A 299 1.31 7.53 6.55
CA ASN A 299 1.18 6.22 7.18
C ASN A 299 0.23 5.33 6.37
N THR A 300 0.77 4.26 5.83
CA THR A 300 0.06 3.22 5.08
C THR A 300 -0.17 1.95 5.91
N TYR A 301 -0.13 2.08 7.24
CA TYR A 301 -0.36 1.02 8.23
C TYR A 301 0.34 -0.29 7.85
N ALA A 302 -0.41 -1.37 7.54
CA ALA A 302 0.14 -2.70 7.25
C ALA A 302 1.12 -2.72 6.07
N ALA A 303 1.03 -1.75 5.16
CA ALA A 303 1.91 -1.63 4.01
C ALA A 303 3.20 -0.85 4.30
N SER A 304 3.30 -0.15 5.44
CA SER A 304 4.36 0.85 5.68
C SER A 304 5.76 0.24 5.66
N THR A 305 6.00 -0.84 6.42
CA THR A 305 7.29 -1.54 6.41
C THR A 305 7.58 -2.19 5.06
N MET A 306 6.55 -2.73 4.39
CA MET A 306 6.70 -3.40 3.09
C MET A 306 7.07 -2.42 1.97
N ILE A 307 6.45 -1.23 1.93
CA ILE A 307 6.79 -0.17 0.98
C ILE A 307 8.21 0.35 1.22
N SER A 308 8.60 0.53 2.49
CA SER A 308 9.95 0.97 2.79
C SER A 308 11.00 -0.09 2.42
N LEU A 309 10.74 -1.38 2.70
CA LEU A 309 11.59 -2.48 2.28
C LEU A 309 11.69 -2.59 0.76
N ALA A 310 10.58 -2.45 0.02
CA ALA A 310 10.60 -2.40 -1.44
C ALA A 310 11.45 -1.23 -1.97
N SER A 311 11.32 -0.04 -1.36
CA SER A 311 12.11 1.15 -1.76
C SER A 311 13.61 0.95 -1.56
N LEU A 312 13.98 0.14 -0.57
CA LEU A 312 15.35 -0.23 -0.27
C LEU A 312 15.85 -1.29 -1.28
N LEU A 313 15.07 -2.34 -1.54
CA LEU A 313 15.41 -3.38 -2.52
C LEU A 313 15.54 -2.84 -3.96
N ASP A 314 14.83 -1.76 -4.29
CA ASP A 314 15.01 -1.02 -5.55
C ASP A 314 16.45 -0.49 -5.74
N LYS A 315 17.25 -0.40 -4.66
CA LYS A 315 18.62 0.14 -4.65
C LYS A 315 19.69 -0.81 -4.09
N ALA A 316 19.31 -1.85 -3.35
CA ALA A 316 20.24 -2.77 -2.70
C ALA A 316 21.13 -3.55 -3.68
N LYS A 317 22.13 -4.26 -3.20
CA LYS A 317 23.01 -5.11 -4.00
C LYS A 317 23.06 -6.51 -3.41
N PRO A 318 23.37 -7.55 -4.22
CA PRO A 318 23.62 -8.87 -3.67
C PRO A 318 24.66 -8.83 -2.54
N GLY A 319 24.39 -9.56 -1.46
CA GLY A 319 25.18 -9.57 -0.24
C GLY A 319 24.78 -8.53 0.82
N ASP A 320 24.02 -7.48 0.45
CA ASP A 320 23.57 -6.48 1.42
C ASP A 320 22.74 -7.13 2.54
N GLN A 321 23.05 -6.78 3.79
CA GLN A 321 22.33 -7.20 4.98
C GLN A 321 21.23 -6.18 5.32
N VAL A 322 19.98 -6.65 5.41
CA VAL A 322 18.81 -5.79 5.61
C VAL A 322 18.04 -6.17 6.85
N LEU A 323 17.76 -5.18 7.70
CA LEU A 323 16.86 -5.33 8.84
C LEU A 323 15.57 -4.55 8.61
N ALA A 324 14.44 -5.25 8.57
CA ALA A 324 13.12 -4.63 8.55
C ALA A 324 12.38 -4.95 9.85
N VAL A 325 12.10 -3.93 10.68
CA VAL A 325 11.34 -4.09 11.92
C VAL A 325 9.96 -3.48 11.79
N SER A 326 8.94 -4.32 11.71
CA SER A 326 7.55 -3.89 11.69
C SER A 326 7.00 -3.75 13.11
N TYR A 327 5.96 -2.93 13.26
CA TYR A 327 5.26 -2.69 14.51
C TYR A 327 3.76 -2.60 14.26
N GLY A 328 2.97 -3.13 15.18
CA GLY A 328 1.52 -2.99 15.23
C GLY A 328 1.09 -2.71 16.66
N SER A 329 0.21 -1.73 16.83
CA SER A 329 -0.37 -1.39 18.12
C SER A 329 -1.21 -2.53 18.70
N GLY A 330 -1.30 -2.60 20.04
CA GLY A 330 -1.94 -3.69 20.77
C GLY A 330 -1.08 -4.54 21.75
N ALA A 331 0.26 -4.65 21.69
CA ALA A 331 1.21 -4.24 20.67
C ALA A 331 2.26 -5.32 20.43
N TYR A 332 2.84 -5.34 19.24
CA TYR A 332 3.80 -6.36 18.85
C TYR A 332 4.62 -5.95 17.61
N SER A 333 5.82 -6.52 17.50
CA SER A 333 6.80 -6.22 16.45
C SER A 333 7.48 -7.50 15.96
N ASN A 334 7.89 -7.48 14.69
CA ASN A 334 8.76 -8.51 14.11
C ASN A 334 10.02 -7.84 13.57
N ALA A 335 11.21 -8.24 14.05
CA ALA A 335 12.49 -7.93 13.43
C ALA A 335 12.80 -9.02 12.41
N THR A 336 12.77 -8.66 11.12
CA THR A 336 13.07 -9.59 10.02
C THR A 336 14.42 -9.26 9.42
N TRP A 337 15.33 -10.24 9.45
CA TRP A 337 16.64 -10.16 8.84
C TRP A 337 16.60 -10.79 7.46
N PHE A 338 17.00 -10.01 6.45
CA PHE A 338 17.20 -10.48 5.09
C PHE A 338 18.66 -10.34 4.65
N GLU A 339 19.08 -11.24 3.76
CA GLU A 339 20.29 -11.10 2.95
C GLU A 339 19.88 -10.96 1.48
N VAL A 340 20.27 -9.88 0.82
CA VAL A 340 19.95 -9.66 -0.61
C VAL A 340 20.71 -10.66 -1.47
N GLN A 341 20.02 -11.26 -2.43
CA GLN A 341 20.52 -12.35 -3.27
C GLN A 341 20.67 -11.88 -4.72
N ASP A 342 21.42 -12.64 -5.52
CA ASP A 342 21.76 -12.30 -6.91
C ASP A 342 20.54 -12.04 -7.82
N GLY A 343 19.40 -12.69 -7.54
CA GLY A 343 18.18 -12.56 -8.36
C GLY A 343 17.63 -11.12 -8.42
N ILE A 344 18.04 -10.23 -7.52
CA ILE A 344 17.65 -8.81 -7.59
C ILE A 344 18.17 -8.13 -8.87
N GLU A 345 19.36 -8.48 -9.36
CA GLU A 345 19.99 -7.79 -10.50
C GLU A 345 19.21 -8.03 -11.80
N GLU A 346 18.74 -9.25 -12.01
CA GLU A 346 17.94 -9.62 -13.19
C GLU A 346 16.49 -9.11 -13.11
N LYS A 347 15.94 -8.98 -11.88
CA LYS A 347 14.52 -8.66 -11.65
C LYS A 347 14.22 -7.18 -11.48
N ARG A 348 15.21 -6.38 -11.06
CA ARG A 348 15.02 -4.95 -10.84
C ARG A 348 14.48 -4.27 -12.10
N GLY A 349 13.43 -3.46 -11.92
CA GLY A 349 12.82 -2.69 -13.01
C GLY A 349 11.84 -3.45 -13.91
N ARG A 350 11.55 -4.73 -13.63
CA ARG A 350 10.45 -5.49 -14.29
C ARG A 350 9.07 -4.87 -14.00
N THR A 351 8.93 -4.23 -12.86
CA THR A 351 7.73 -3.52 -12.41
C THR A 351 8.08 -2.11 -11.94
N PRO A 352 7.09 -1.21 -11.83
CA PRO A 352 7.34 0.13 -11.31
C PRO A 352 7.94 0.08 -9.90
N THR A 353 8.95 0.92 -9.67
CA THR A 353 9.62 1.10 -8.38
C THR A 353 8.77 1.92 -7.41
N VAL A 354 9.16 1.98 -6.14
CA VAL A 354 8.50 2.88 -5.17
C VAL A 354 8.58 4.34 -5.63
N MET A 355 9.73 4.76 -6.16
CA MET A 355 9.93 6.14 -6.61
C MET A 355 9.10 6.46 -7.86
N ASP A 356 8.93 5.51 -8.78
CA ASP A 356 8.04 5.66 -9.92
C ASP A 356 6.60 6.02 -9.45
N TYR A 357 6.11 5.37 -8.39
CA TYR A 357 4.81 5.66 -7.77
C TYR A 357 4.77 7.01 -7.02
N VAL A 358 5.87 7.44 -6.42
CA VAL A 358 5.99 8.74 -5.76
C VAL A 358 6.02 9.88 -6.78
N GLU A 359 6.73 9.69 -7.89
CA GLU A 359 6.96 10.71 -8.92
C GLU A 359 5.75 10.92 -9.83
N ARG A 360 4.96 9.87 -10.12
CA ARG A 360 3.73 10.00 -10.94
C ARG A 360 2.60 10.81 -10.30
N LYS A 361 2.82 11.35 -9.10
CA LYS A 361 1.78 11.96 -8.28
C LYS A 361 1.03 13.10 -8.97
N SER A 362 -0.21 13.30 -8.55
CA SER A 362 -0.97 14.50 -8.85
C SER A 362 -1.44 15.15 -7.57
N GLU A 363 -1.09 16.41 -7.39
CA GLU A 363 -1.49 17.18 -6.23
C GLU A 363 -2.97 17.56 -6.31
N ILE A 364 -3.73 17.29 -5.24
CA ILE A 364 -5.14 17.63 -5.13
C ILE A 364 -5.36 18.91 -4.30
N ARG A 365 -6.52 19.51 -4.49
CA ARG A 365 -6.99 20.65 -3.69
C ARG A 365 -7.49 20.17 -2.32
N ILE A 366 -7.48 21.09 -1.35
CA ILE A 366 -8.03 20.83 -0.01
C ILE A 366 -9.53 20.45 -0.05
N ASP A 367 -10.32 21.03 -0.95
CA ASP A 367 -11.74 20.69 -1.11
C ASP A 367 -11.92 19.26 -1.61
N THR A 368 -11.13 18.84 -2.61
CA THR A 368 -11.13 17.47 -3.13
C THR A 368 -10.74 16.48 -2.03
N TYR A 369 -9.73 16.82 -1.23
CA TYR A 369 -9.35 16.02 -0.06
C TYR A 369 -10.53 15.86 0.91
N HIS A 370 -11.20 16.94 1.29
CA HIS A 370 -12.36 16.88 2.18
C HIS A 370 -13.52 16.08 1.60
N ASP A 371 -13.78 16.18 0.30
CA ASP A 371 -14.82 15.41 -0.37
C ASP A 371 -14.52 13.89 -0.35
N LEU A 372 -13.26 13.51 -0.61
CA LEU A 372 -12.82 12.12 -0.52
C LEU A 372 -12.95 11.55 0.91
N ILE A 373 -12.53 12.31 1.92
CA ILE A 373 -12.68 11.89 3.32
C ILE A 373 -14.15 11.79 3.70
N ARG A 374 -15.00 12.75 3.29
CA ARG A 374 -16.45 12.73 3.56
C ARG A 374 -17.11 11.51 2.95
N GLU A 375 -16.82 11.18 1.69
CA GLU A 375 -17.38 10.01 1.02
C GLU A 375 -16.92 8.71 1.71
N ARG A 376 -15.64 8.63 2.09
CA ARG A 376 -15.09 7.44 2.72
C ARG A 376 -15.72 7.17 4.09
N LEU A 377 -15.87 8.22 4.91
CA LEU A 377 -16.49 8.14 6.23
C LEU A 377 -18.03 8.15 6.18
N SER A 378 -18.64 8.35 5.00
CA SER A 378 -20.09 8.33 4.86
C SER A 378 -20.65 6.96 5.21
N ARG A 379 -21.63 6.94 6.12
CA ARG A 379 -22.43 5.76 6.46
C ARG A 379 -23.38 5.36 5.34
N ILE A 380 -23.73 6.29 4.45
CA ILE A 380 -24.57 6.01 3.28
C ILE A 380 -23.64 5.85 2.10
N LYS A 381 -23.47 4.62 1.63
CA LYS A 381 -22.79 4.33 0.37
C LYS A 381 -23.84 4.40 -0.75
N ARG A 382 -23.63 5.31 -1.69
CA ARG A 382 -24.44 5.44 -2.91
C ARG A 382 -23.59 4.98 -4.09
N ARG A 383 -24.21 4.85 -5.27
CA ARG A 383 -23.47 4.65 -6.53
C ARG A 383 -22.43 5.76 -6.70
N LEU A 384 -21.34 5.49 -7.42
CA LEU A 384 -20.28 6.47 -7.62
C LEU A 384 -20.78 7.62 -8.52
N GLU A 385 -21.13 8.74 -7.90
CA GLU A 385 -21.65 9.96 -8.55
C GLU A 385 -20.54 10.97 -8.89
N ILE A 386 -19.36 10.46 -9.24
CA ILE A 386 -18.16 11.28 -9.47
C ILE A 386 -18.04 11.70 -10.94
N PRO A 387 -17.34 12.80 -11.25
CA PRO A 387 -16.94 13.08 -12.62
C PRO A 387 -16.06 11.94 -13.15
N ARG A 388 -16.50 11.27 -14.21
CA ARG A 388 -15.77 10.16 -14.84
C ARG A 388 -15.30 10.54 -16.24
N LEU A 389 -14.10 10.09 -16.57
CA LEU A 389 -13.58 10.07 -17.93
C LEU A 389 -13.93 8.72 -18.54
N VAL A 390 -14.62 8.74 -19.68
CA VAL A 390 -15.10 7.53 -20.35
C VAL A 390 -14.86 7.63 -21.85
N GLY A 391 -14.72 6.50 -22.52
CA GLY A 391 -14.53 6.50 -23.96
C GLY A 391 -14.33 5.11 -24.54
N GLU A 392 -13.73 5.07 -25.72
CA GLU A 392 -13.50 3.82 -26.46
C GLU A 392 -12.01 3.51 -26.55
N ILE A 393 -11.74 2.21 -26.62
CA ILE A 393 -10.38 1.67 -26.70
C ILE A 393 -10.29 0.63 -27.82
N GLU A 394 -9.09 0.42 -28.34
CA GLU A 394 -8.77 -0.73 -29.19
C GLU A 394 -7.82 -1.68 -28.47
N PRO A 395 -8.00 -3.01 -28.62
CA PRO A 395 -7.10 -3.99 -28.02
C PRO A 395 -5.69 -3.87 -28.61
N VAL A 396 -4.69 -3.89 -27.74
CA VAL A 396 -3.29 -4.14 -28.08
C VAL A 396 -2.98 -5.55 -27.59
N SER A 397 -2.28 -6.33 -28.41
CA SER A 397 -1.89 -7.73 -28.15
C SER A 397 -1.71 -8.06 -26.66
N GLY A 398 -2.31 -9.15 -26.20
CA GLY A 398 -2.22 -9.58 -24.81
C GLY A 398 -3.43 -10.39 -24.37
N GLY A 399 -3.49 -10.69 -23.08
CA GLY A 399 -4.64 -11.34 -22.45
C GLY A 399 -5.85 -10.40 -22.31
N TYR A 400 -6.96 -10.96 -21.85
CA TYR A 400 -8.20 -10.22 -21.57
C TYR A 400 -8.58 -10.40 -20.11
N PHE A 401 -9.20 -9.38 -19.56
CA PHE A 401 -10.06 -9.52 -18.40
C PHE A 401 -11.45 -9.94 -18.87
N SER A 402 -12.08 -10.82 -18.12
CA SER A 402 -13.44 -11.26 -18.40
C SER A 402 -14.33 -10.99 -17.19
N LEU A 403 -15.50 -10.41 -17.44
CA LEU A 403 -16.51 -10.10 -16.42
C LEU A 403 -17.89 -10.52 -16.92
N SER A 404 -18.83 -10.66 -15.98
CA SER A 404 -20.23 -10.93 -16.31
C SER A 404 -21.14 -9.78 -15.88
N LEU A 405 -22.07 -9.41 -16.76
CA LEU A 405 -23.11 -8.41 -16.52
C LEU A 405 -24.44 -9.13 -16.34
N CYS A 406 -25.07 -9.01 -15.18
CA CYS A 406 -26.42 -9.55 -14.97
C CYS A 406 -27.48 -8.57 -15.48
N LYS A 407 -28.23 -8.94 -16.53
CA LYS A 407 -29.28 -8.09 -17.13
C LYS A 407 -30.56 -7.95 -16.29
N GLY A 408 -30.71 -8.76 -15.24
CA GLY A 408 -31.89 -8.67 -14.35
C GLY A 408 -31.71 -7.64 -13.24
N CYS A 409 -30.54 -7.63 -12.59
CA CYS A 409 -30.27 -6.76 -11.44
C CYS A 409 -29.20 -5.69 -11.71
N ASN A 410 -28.66 -5.62 -12.93
CA ASN A 410 -27.60 -4.68 -13.34
C ASN A 410 -26.30 -4.80 -12.52
N ARG A 411 -25.99 -6.00 -12.02
CA ARG A 411 -24.73 -6.29 -11.31
C ARG A 411 -23.58 -6.52 -12.28
N ILE A 412 -22.39 -6.09 -11.84
CA ILE A 412 -21.10 -6.40 -12.46
C ILE A 412 -20.43 -7.46 -11.60
N TYR A 413 -20.00 -8.55 -12.21
CA TYR A 413 -19.22 -9.58 -11.54
C TYR A 413 -17.85 -9.71 -12.18
N TYR A 414 -16.83 -9.47 -11.36
CA TYR A 414 -15.44 -9.75 -11.68
C TYR A 414 -14.84 -10.62 -10.56
N PRO A 415 -14.20 -11.76 -10.87
CA PRO A 415 -14.11 -12.38 -12.20
C PRO A 415 -15.47 -12.80 -12.78
N GLU A 416 -15.49 -13.17 -14.07
CA GLU A 416 -16.70 -13.67 -14.72
C GLU A 416 -17.31 -14.89 -14.02
N ARG A 417 -18.62 -15.07 -14.23
CA ARG A 417 -19.40 -16.21 -13.77
C ARG A 417 -20.56 -16.49 -14.68
N ASP A 418 -21.06 -17.71 -14.62
CA ASP A 418 -22.16 -18.18 -15.47
C ASP A 418 -23.55 -17.87 -14.90
N THR A 419 -23.65 -17.61 -13.58
CA THR A 419 -24.92 -17.35 -12.89
C THR A 419 -24.87 -16.10 -12.01
N CYS A 420 -26.04 -15.50 -11.75
CA CYS A 420 -26.17 -14.42 -10.78
C CYS A 420 -26.08 -14.97 -9.34
N LEU A 421 -25.51 -14.22 -8.39
CA LEU A 421 -25.49 -14.63 -6.99
C LEU A 421 -26.82 -14.45 -6.27
N ALA A 422 -27.67 -13.55 -6.77
CA ALA A 422 -29.01 -13.39 -6.22
C ALA A 422 -29.88 -14.54 -6.73
N SER A 423 -30.26 -15.43 -5.82
CA SER A 423 -31.04 -16.64 -6.11
C SER A 423 -32.39 -16.34 -6.75
N ASP A 424 -32.95 -15.17 -6.49
CA ASP A 424 -34.23 -14.67 -7.00
C ASP A 424 -34.11 -13.89 -8.31
N CYS A 425 -32.89 -13.70 -8.84
CA CYS A 425 -32.68 -12.93 -10.06
C CYS A 425 -32.69 -13.85 -11.30
N PRO A 426 -33.73 -13.81 -12.16
CA PRO A 426 -33.80 -14.63 -13.37
C PRO A 426 -33.03 -14.01 -14.55
N GLY A 427 -32.32 -12.90 -14.32
CA GLY A 427 -31.68 -12.12 -15.37
C GLY A 427 -30.56 -12.88 -16.07
N PRO A 428 -30.49 -12.89 -17.41
CA PRO A 428 -29.41 -13.57 -18.12
C PRO A 428 -28.06 -12.92 -17.82
N MET A 429 -27.03 -13.75 -17.81
CA MET A 429 -25.63 -13.33 -17.63
C MET A 429 -25.00 -13.09 -19.00
N GLU A 430 -24.54 -11.86 -19.25
CA GLU A 430 -23.74 -11.53 -20.43
C GLU A 430 -22.26 -11.47 -20.08
N LYS A 431 -21.42 -12.29 -20.71
CA LYS A 431 -19.96 -12.21 -20.57
C LYS A 431 -19.41 -11.10 -21.46
N LYS A 432 -18.57 -10.24 -20.90
CA LYS A 432 -17.81 -9.20 -21.63
C LYS A 432 -16.32 -9.42 -21.44
N ARG A 433 -15.56 -9.11 -22.49
CA ARG A 433 -14.09 -9.20 -22.48
C ARG A 433 -13.48 -7.84 -22.76
N PHE A 434 -12.51 -7.46 -21.94
CA PHE A 434 -11.80 -6.19 -22.03
C PHE A 434 -10.30 -6.46 -22.08
N PRO A 435 -9.56 -5.87 -23.03
CA PRO A 435 -8.16 -6.22 -23.23
C PRO A 435 -7.28 -5.74 -22.07
N ARG A 436 -6.26 -6.52 -21.67
CA ARG A 436 -5.32 -6.10 -20.62
C ARG A 436 -4.51 -4.86 -21.03
N PHE A 437 -4.17 -4.75 -22.30
CA PHE A 437 -3.51 -3.59 -22.89
C PHE A 437 -4.33 -3.05 -24.05
N ALA A 438 -4.42 -1.74 -24.16
CA ALA A 438 -5.24 -1.10 -25.17
C ALA A 438 -4.59 0.18 -25.71
N LYS A 439 -5.14 0.72 -26.79
CA LYS A 439 -4.90 2.11 -27.20
C LYS A 439 -6.18 2.91 -27.07
N LEU A 440 -6.04 4.16 -26.66
CA LEU A 440 -7.16 5.09 -26.54
C LEU A 440 -7.67 5.49 -27.93
N LYS A 441 -8.97 5.34 -28.21
CA LYS A 441 -9.59 5.88 -29.43
C LYS A 441 -10.13 7.28 -29.22
N ASN A 442 -10.95 7.44 -28.18
CA ASN A 442 -11.55 8.72 -27.81
C ASN A 442 -11.79 8.75 -26.30
N VAL A 443 -11.89 9.96 -25.76
CA VAL A 443 -12.19 10.21 -24.35
C VAL A 443 -13.17 11.37 -24.25
N SER A 444 -14.09 11.27 -23.30
CA SER A 444 -15.02 12.32 -22.95
C SER A 444 -15.23 12.35 -21.43
N LYS A 445 -15.50 13.53 -20.89
CA LYS A 445 -15.93 13.68 -19.50
C LYS A 445 -17.45 13.57 -19.46
N LEU A 446 -17.99 12.70 -18.59
CA LEU A 446 -19.44 12.59 -18.44
C LEU A 446 -20.04 13.95 -18.03
N PRO A 447 -21.04 14.47 -18.77
CA PRO A 447 -21.76 15.68 -18.39
C PRO A 447 -22.42 15.55 -17.02
N PHE A 448 -22.65 16.66 -16.34
CA PHE A 448 -23.28 16.68 -15.01
C PHE A 448 -24.59 15.87 -14.95
N LYS A 449 -25.46 16.04 -15.97
CA LYS A 449 -26.74 15.31 -16.08
C LYS A 449 -26.58 13.78 -16.22
N LYS A 450 -25.41 13.30 -16.67
CA LYS A 450 -25.11 11.88 -16.89
C LYS A 450 -24.20 11.28 -15.81
N ARG A 451 -23.92 11.99 -14.72
CA ARG A 451 -23.12 11.43 -13.60
C ARG A 451 -23.81 10.27 -12.87
N TRP A 452 -25.10 10.06 -13.10
CA TRP A 452 -25.90 8.97 -12.55
C TRP A 452 -25.86 7.70 -13.41
N THR A 453 -25.26 7.76 -14.60
CA THR A 453 -25.06 6.59 -15.48
C THR A 453 -24.30 5.53 -14.68
N SER A 454 -24.87 4.33 -14.54
CA SER A 454 -24.21 3.26 -13.80
C SER A 454 -22.96 2.77 -14.52
N ASN A 455 -21.96 2.26 -13.80
CA ASN A 455 -20.82 1.65 -14.50
C ASN A 455 -21.23 0.36 -15.24
N PHE A 456 -22.33 -0.28 -14.84
CA PHE A 456 -22.95 -1.37 -15.59
C PHE A 456 -23.32 -0.94 -17.00
N GLU A 457 -24.06 0.17 -17.13
CA GLU A 457 -24.50 0.71 -18.42
C GLU A 457 -23.31 1.11 -19.30
N LEU A 458 -22.25 1.67 -18.71
CA LEU A 458 -21.02 1.99 -19.45
C LEU A 458 -20.36 0.74 -20.03
N LEU A 459 -20.18 -0.31 -19.21
CA LEU A 459 -19.56 -1.56 -19.64
C LEU A 459 -20.44 -2.34 -20.62
N GLU A 460 -21.77 -2.31 -20.45
CA GLU A 460 -22.73 -2.89 -21.40
C GLU A 460 -22.53 -2.31 -22.81
N ASN A 461 -22.31 -0.99 -22.89
CA ASN A 461 -22.04 -0.25 -24.11
C ASN A 461 -20.55 -0.27 -24.53
N ASN A 462 -19.75 -1.19 -23.97
CA ASN A 462 -18.31 -1.36 -24.23
C ASN A 462 -17.48 -0.07 -24.02
N LYS A 463 -17.93 0.83 -23.14
CA LYS A 463 -17.17 2.03 -22.78
C LYS A 463 -16.15 1.68 -21.71
N ALA A 464 -14.93 2.17 -21.90
CA ALA A 464 -13.87 2.11 -20.92
C ALA A 464 -14.00 3.29 -19.94
N LEU A 465 -13.70 3.02 -18.67
CA LEU A 465 -13.48 4.02 -17.64
C LEU A 465 -12.00 4.37 -17.60
N PHE A 466 -11.65 5.65 -17.53
CA PHE A 466 -10.26 6.10 -17.39
C PHE A 466 -9.98 6.62 -15.98
N VAL A 467 -8.91 6.11 -15.38
CA VAL A 467 -8.44 6.43 -14.03
C VAL A 467 -6.94 6.77 -14.06
N ASP A 468 -6.41 7.26 -12.94
CA ASP A 468 -5.00 7.62 -12.76
C ASP A 468 -4.44 8.59 -13.83
N ALA A 469 -5.31 9.42 -14.44
CA ALA A 469 -4.94 10.38 -15.48
C ALA A 469 -5.88 11.58 -15.46
N ASP A 470 -5.34 12.76 -15.80
CA ASP A 470 -6.14 13.93 -16.08
C ASP A 470 -6.64 13.93 -17.53
N ALA A 471 -7.69 14.67 -17.83
CA ALA A 471 -8.25 14.74 -19.19
C ALA A 471 -7.22 15.21 -20.23
N SER A 472 -6.24 16.02 -19.82
CA SER A 472 -5.13 16.49 -20.65
C SER A 472 -4.13 15.39 -21.03
N ASP A 473 -4.05 14.34 -20.21
CA ASP A 473 -3.08 13.26 -20.37
C ASP A 473 -3.58 12.23 -21.38
N LEU A 474 -4.90 12.18 -21.63
CA LEU A 474 -5.58 11.19 -22.45
C LEU A 474 -5.75 11.69 -23.89
N LYS A 475 -4.88 11.23 -24.79
CA LYS A 475 -4.93 11.54 -26.23
C LYS A 475 -5.15 10.27 -27.07
N PRO A 476 -5.89 10.35 -28.19
CA PRO A 476 -6.02 9.23 -29.11
C PRO A 476 -4.65 8.63 -29.48
N GLY A 477 -4.56 7.30 -29.49
CA GLY A 477 -3.35 6.53 -29.73
C GLY A 477 -2.50 6.22 -28.49
N LEU A 478 -2.74 6.87 -27.34
CA LEU A 478 -2.03 6.61 -26.08
C LEU A 478 -2.22 5.14 -25.65
N ARG A 479 -1.15 4.49 -25.16
CA ARG A 479 -1.26 3.11 -24.68
C ARG A 479 -1.75 3.08 -23.25
N LEU A 480 -2.67 2.16 -23.01
CA LEU A 480 -3.36 1.97 -21.75
C LEU A 480 -3.13 0.56 -21.22
N GLU A 481 -3.13 0.43 -19.89
CA GLU A 481 -3.25 -0.84 -19.19
C GLU A 481 -4.57 -0.86 -18.40
N GLY A 482 -5.21 -2.04 -18.37
CA GLY A 482 -6.38 -2.27 -17.56
C GLY A 482 -5.98 -2.54 -16.10
N VAL A 483 -6.71 -1.94 -15.16
CA VAL A 483 -6.50 -2.04 -13.72
C VAL A 483 -7.83 -2.32 -13.02
N ILE A 484 -7.78 -3.04 -11.90
CA ILE A 484 -8.97 -3.32 -11.11
C ILE A 484 -9.30 -2.13 -10.22
N ARG A 485 -10.57 -1.72 -10.25
CA ARG A 485 -11.10 -0.58 -9.50
C ARG A 485 -12.44 -0.94 -8.89
N ARG A 486 -12.79 -0.21 -7.83
CA ARG A 486 -14.16 -0.16 -7.34
C ARG A 486 -14.97 0.64 -8.35
N LEU A 487 -15.97 -0.01 -8.94
CA LEU A 487 -16.87 0.60 -9.89
C LEU A 487 -18.11 1.15 -9.18
N ASP A 488 -18.75 0.40 -8.31
CA ASP A 488 -19.99 0.85 -7.66
C ASP A 488 -20.20 0.18 -6.30
N TYR A 489 -21.24 0.62 -5.59
CA TYR A 489 -21.74 0.01 -4.36
C TYR A 489 -23.20 -0.40 -4.51
N GLU A 490 -23.57 -1.53 -3.92
CA GLU A 490 -24.97 -1.92 -3.72
C GLU A 490 -25.51 -1.38 -2.39
N GLY A 491 -25.48 -0.05 -2.26
CA GLY A 491 -25.88 0.58 -1.01
C GLY A 491 -24.87 0.34 0.12
N LYS A 492 -25.33 0.52 1.37
CA LYS A 492 -24.51 0.41 2.57
C LYS A 492 -24.15 -1.05 2.92
N ASP A 493 -25.11 -1.95 2.77
CA ASP A 493 -25.03 -3.32 3.30
C ASP A 493 -24.85 -4.37 2.19
N GLY A 494 -24.76 -3.94 0.93
CA GLY A 494 -24.59 -4.82 -0.23
C GLY A 494 -23.14 -4.97 -0.69
N LEU A 495 -22.97 -5.51 -1.90
CA LEU A 495 -21.67 -5.74 -2.50
C LEU A 495 -20.98 -4.44 -2.94
N ILE A 496 -19.66 -4.41 -2.78
CA ILE A 496 -18.77 -3.53 -3.54
C ILE A 496 -18.57 -4.20 -4.91
N LEU A 497 -18.94 -3.48 -5.97
CA LEU A 497 -18.83 -3.96 -7.34
C LEU A 497 -17.46 -3.55 -7.88
N TYR A 498 -16.58 -4.54 -8.07
CA TYR A 498 -15.28 -4.35 -8.70
C TYR A 498 -15.34 -4.66 -10.19
N GLY A 499 -14.42 -4.06 -10.92
CA GLY A 499 -14.24 -4.34 -12.35
C GLY A 499 -13.09 -3.53 -12.91
N ILE A 500 -13.10 -3.35 -14.22
CA ILE A 500 -11.94 -2.89 -14.96
C ILE A 500 -12.09 -1.41 -15.29
N ALA A 501 -11.02 -0.66 -15.03
CA ALA A 501 -10.79 0.67 -15.58
C ALA A 501 -9.44 0.66 -16.31
N TYR A 502 -9.10 1.76 -16.99
CA TYR A 502 -7.89 1.90 -17.77
C TYR A 502 -7.11 3.12 -17.34
N ARG A 503 -5.79 3.01 -17.35
CA ARG A 503 -4.88 4.14 -17.16
C ARG A 503 -3.77 4.14 -18.21
N PRO A 504 -3.07 5.25 -18.43
CA PRO A 504 -1.83 5.26 -19.21
C PRO A 504 -0.82 4.26 -18.64
N ILE A 505 -0.11 3.56 -19.51
CA ILE A 505 0.98 2.66 -19.07
C ILE A 505 2.01 3.47 -18.28
N PHE A 506 2.50 2.91 -17.17
CA PHE A 506 3.33 3.62 -16.18
C PHE A 506 4.46 4.49 -16.78
N ARG A 507 5.27 3.95 -17.70
CA ARG A 507 6.37 4.71 -18.32
C ARG A 507 5.88 5.86 -19.21
N GLU A 508 4.74 5.69 -19.88
CA GLU A 508 4.11 6.78 -20.64
C GLU A 508 3.51 7.82 -19.70
N ALA A 509 2.92 7.40 -18.57
CA ALA A 509 2.42 8.30 -17.54
C ALA A 509 3.53 9.20 -16.97
N LEU A 510 4.71 8.62 -16.68
CA LEU A 510 5.89 9.39 -16.24
C LEU A 510 6.35 10.39 -17.30
N ALA A 511 6.42 10.00 -18.58
CA ALA A 511 6.82 10.90 -19.68
C ALA A 511 5.83 12.07 -19.91
N VAL A 512 4.55 11.88 -19.59
CA VAL A 512 3.54 12.96 -19.61
C VAL A 512 3.70 13.87 -18.40
N ALA A 513 3.89 13.31 -17.21
CA ALA A 513 4.09 14.04 -15.96
C ALA A 513 5.40 14.88 -15.97
N SER A 514 6.43 14.43 -16.67
CA SER A 514 7.71 15.12 -16.79
C SER A 514 7.70 16.34 -17.73
N LYS A 515 6.58 16.68 -18.38
CA LYS A 515 6.48 17.94 -19.11
C LYS A 515 6.39 19.09 -18.10
N PRO A 516 7.39 19.98 -18.03
CA PRO A 516 7.36 21.06 -17.04
C PRO A 516 6.13 21.93 -17.30
N LYS A 517 5.34 22.18 -16.26
CA LYS A 517 4.46 23.36 -16.24
C LYS A 517 5.37 24.59 -16.42
N PRO A 518 4.99 25.59 -17.24
CA PRO A 518 5.70 26.85 -17.28
C PRO A 518 5.83 27.38 -15.84
N ILE A 519 7.06 27.49 -15.37
CA ILE A 519 7.33 28.03 -14.04
C ILE A 519 6.99 29.52 -14.12
N ALA A 520 5.94 29.94 -13.41
CA ALA A 520 5.80 31.34 -13.05
C ALA A 520 6.89 31.64 -12.03
N ILE A 521 8.00 32.23 -12.49
CA ILE A 521 9.07 32.71 -11.62
C ILE A 521 8.49 33.87 -10.83
N ALA A 522 8.19 33.63 -9.54
CA ALA A 522 7.94 34.72 -8.62
C ALA A 522 9.22 35.55 -8.49
N PRO A 523 9.16 36.89 -8.59
CA PRO A 523 10.35 37.72 -8.50
C PRO A 523 10.99 37.55 -7.11
N THR A 524 12.28 37.24 -7.10
CA THR A 524 13.11 37.20 -5.91
C THR A 524 13.18 38.58 -5.26
N GLN A 525 12.51 38.76 -4.13
CA GLN A 525 12.74 39.91 -3.24
C GLN A 525 13.65 39.46 -2.10
N TYR A 526 14.96 39.46 -2.34
CA TYR A 526 16.01 39.70 -1.33
C TYR A 526 17.26 40.20 -2.05
N ALA A 527 17.39 41.53 -2.08
CA ALA A 527 18.65 42.24 -1.91
C ALA A 527 18.64 42.80 -0.49
#